data_AF-A0A7S1AMN4-F1
#
_entry.id   AF-A0A7S1AMN4-F1
#
_cell.length_a   1.000
_cell.length_b   1.000
_cell.length_c   1.000
_cell.angle_alpha   90.00
_cell.angle_beta   90.00
_cell.angle_gamma   90.00
#
_symmetry.space_group_name_H-M   'P 1'
#
loop_
_entity.id
_entity.type
_entity.pdbx_description
1 polymer ?
#
loop_
_entity_poly.entity_id
_entity_poly.type
_entity_poly.pdbx_seq_one_letter_code
_entity_poly.pdbx_strand_id
1 'polypeptide(L)'
;ICNLVALRGDPPRGQDKWEATEGGFTCALDLVNYVRANHGDYFSIAVAGYPEGHPDAIEEVEGGLAALTEPEKRRARVAKNESGVEVVTVCRDVNFEKEMKYLKEKIDAGSQCVITQMFLDAEVYLDFVKICR
;
A
#
# COMPACT_ATOMS: atom_id res chain seq x y z
N ILE A 1 19.56 11.73 -14.69
CA ILE A 1 18.43 11.34 -13.80
C ILE A 1 18.95 10.23 -12.91
N CYS A 2 18.84 10.33 -11.58
CA CYS A 2 19.37 9.35 -10.63
C CYS A 2 18.37 8.93 -9.54
N ASN A 3 17.09 9.31 -9.70
CA ASN A 3 16.02 8.95 -8.77
C ASN A 3 14.90 8.23 -9.54
N LEU A 4 14.44 7.11 -9.00
CA LEU A 4 13.34 6.31 -9.54
C LEU A 4 12.27 6.14 -8.47
N VAL A 5 11.01 6.09 -8.89
CA VAL A 5 9.91 5.61 -8.05
C VAL A 5 9.49 4.26 -8.62
N ALA A 6 9.77 3.18 -7.89
CA ALA A 6 9.46 1.81 -8.32
C ALA A 6 8.02 1.46 -7.90
N LEU A 7 7.16 1.20 -8.89
CA LEU A 7 5.74 0.90 -8.72
C LEU A 7 5.37 -0.36 -9.52
N ARG A 8 4.36 -1.11 -9.05
CA ARG A 8 3.70 -2.16 -9.86
C ARG A 8 2.92 -1.53 -11.02
N GLY A 9 2.26 -0.41 -10.73
CA GLY A 9 1.29 0.22 -11.61
C GLY A 9 -0.13 -0.29 -11.36
N ASP A 10 -1.05 0.39 -12.04
CA ASP A 10 -2.49 0.10 -12.03
C ASP A 10 -2.88 -0.75 -13.24
N PRO A 11 -4.04 -1.43 -13.19
CA PRO A 11 -4.62 -2.06 -14.36
C PRO A 11 -4.74 -1.07 -15.54
N PRO A 12 -4.60 -1.54 -16.80
CA PRO A 12 -4.91 -0.73 -17.96
C PRO A 12 -6.34 -0.16 -17.89
N ARG A 13 -6.54 1.03 -18.46
CA ARG A 13 -7.86 1.67 -18.47
C ARG A 13 -8.92 0.75 -19.08
N GLY A 14 -9.97 0.46 -18.31
CA GLY A 14 -11.07 -0.41 -18.73
C GLY A 14 -10.92 -1.87 -18.27
N GLN A 15 -9.89 -2.19 -17.49
CA GLN A 15 -9.76 -3.48 -16.81
C GLN A 15 -9.90 -3.29 -15.29
N ASP A 16 -10.68 -4.17 -14.66
CA ASP A 16 -10.90 -4.13 -13.20
C ASP A 16 -9.76 -4.78 -12.41
N LYS A 17 -8.95 -5.61 -13.07
CA LYS A 17 -7.87 -6.38 -12.43
C LYS A 17 -6.54 -6.16 -13.13
N TRP A 18 -5.50 -6.10 -12.33
CA TRP A 18 -4.13 -6.02 -12.81
C TRP A 18 -3.68 -7.42 -13.23
N GLU A 19 -3.05 -7.52 -14.41
CA GLU A 19 -2.48 -8.77 -14.93
C GLU A 19 -1.04 -8.56 -15.37
N ALA A 20 -0.16 -9.50 -15.02
CA ALA A 20 1.24 -9.45 -15.42
C ALA A 20 1.36 -9.70 -16.93
N THR A 21 2.26 -8.99 -17.60
CA THR A 21 2.70 -9.40 -18.94
C THR A 21 3.51 -10.69 -18.81
N GLU A 22 3.41 -11.59 -19.79
CA GLU A 22 4.20 -12.83 -19.81
C GLU A 22 5.70 -12.54 -19.70
N GLY A 23 6.36 -13.15 -18.70
CA GLY A 23 7.77 -12.91 -18.39
C GLY A 23 8.08 -11.53 -17.78
N GLY A 24 7.06 -10.72 -17.51
CA GLY A 24 7.19 -9.39 -16.91
C GLY A 24 7.25 -9.40 -15.37
N PHE A 25 7.33 -8.21 -14.78
CA PHE A 25 7.31 -8.02 -13.34
C PHE A 25 5.91 -8.18 -12.78
N THR A 26 5.81 -8.81 -11.60
CA THR A 26 4.55 -9.05 -10.90
C THR A 26 4.25 -8.00 -9.84
N CYS A 27 5.30 -7.35 -9.33
CA CYS A 27 5.19 -6.43 -8.23
C CYS A 27 6.32 -5.40 -8.22
N ALA A 28 6.21 -4.36 -7.38
CA ALA A 28 7.23 -3.31 -7.30
C ALA A 28 8.60 -3.86 -6.83
N LEU A 29 8.59 -4.88 -5.97
CA LEU A 29 9.80 -5.54 -5.46
C LEU A 29 10.65 -6.14 -6.59
N ASP A 30 10.03 -6.72 -7.62
CA ASP A 30 10.74 -7.28 -8.78
C ASP A 30 11.56 -6.19 -9.48
N LEU A 31 10.97 -5.00 -9.64
CA LEU A 31 11.65 -3.85 -10.25
C LEU A 31 12.80 -3.34 -9.37
N VAL A 32 12.64 -3.29 -8.05
CA VAL A 32 13.72 -2.91 -7.12
C VAL A 32 14.90 -3.87 -7.27
N ASN A 33 14.64 -5.18 -7.21
CA ASN A 33 15.64 -6.22 -7.37
C ASN A 33 16.35 -6.12 -8.72
N TYR A 34 15.60 -5.92 -9.80
CA TYR A 34 16.15 -5.76 -11.14
C TYR A 34 17.08 -4.54 -11.24
N VAL A 35 16.66 -3.39 -10.73
CA VAL A 35 17.48 -2.17 -10.77
C VAL A 35 18.76 -2.36 -9.97
N ARG A 36 18.69 -2.97 -8.78
CA ARG A 36 19.88 -3.22 -7.95
C ARG A 36 20.85 -4.21 -8.61
N ALA A 37 20.34 -5.27 -9.22
CA ALA A 37 21.17 -6.26 -9.91
C ALA A 37 21.89 -5.69 -11.14
N ASN A 38 21.25 -4.78 -11.89
CA ASN A 38 21.77 -4.29 -13.17
C ASN A 38 22.48 -2.93 -13.09
N HIS A 39 22.19 -2.13 -12.05
CA HIS A 39 22.69 -0.75 -11.92
C HIS A 39 23.33 -0.45 -10.57
N GLY A 40 23.35 -1.41 -9.63
CA GLY A 40 23.89 -1.21 -8.28
C GLY A 40 23.27 0.00 -7.60
N ASP A 41 24.11 0.89 -7.07
CA ASP A 41 23.71 2.08 -6.33
C ASP A 41 23.57 3.34 -7.20
N TYR A 42 23.62 3.23 -8.54
CA TYR A 42 23.50 4.39 -9.42
C TYR A 42 22.18 5.16 -9.22
N PHE A 43 21.07 4.43 -8.99
CA PHE A 43 19.75 5.01 -8.74
C PHE A 43 19.39 4.96 -7.27
N SER A 44 18.96 6.09 -6.72
CA SER A 44 18.12 6.13 -5.52
C SER A 44 16.70 5.71 -5.88
N ILE A 45 16.12 4.81 -5.10
CA ILE A 45 14.82 4.20 -5.36
C ILE A 45 13.85 4.58 -4.23
N ALA A 46 12.72 5.13 -4.62
CA ALA A 46 11.55 5.32 -3.78
C ALA A 46 10.54 4.21 -4.05
N VAL A 47 9.79 3.79 -3.02
CA VAL A 47 8.67 2.85 -3.14
C VAL A 47 7.42 3.40 -2.47
N ALA A 48 6.25 2.94 -2.92
CA ALA A 48 4.98 3.31 -2.30
C ALA A 48 4.80 2.65 -0.92
N GLY A 49 4.25 3.39 0.04
CA GLY A 49 3.72 2.90 1.31
C GLY A 49 2.26 3.31 1.49
N TYR A 50 1.46 2.50 2.19
CA TYR A 50 0.02 2.72 2.32
C TYR A 50 -0.40 2.75 3.79
N PRO A 51 -0.42 3.93 4.45
CA PRO A 51 -0.74 4.04 5.88
C PRO A 51 -2.10 3.46 6.30
N GLU A 52 -3.09 3.47 5.41
CA GLU A 52 -4.42 2.88 5.63
C GLU A 52 -4.56 1.45 5.06
N GLY A 53 -3.53 0.94 4.38
CA GLY A 53 -3.55 -0.30 3.60
C GLY A 53 -3.73 -0.07 2.09
N HIS A 54 -3.29 -1.05 1.29
CA HIS A 54 -3.41 -0.98 -0.17
C HIS A 54 -4.89 -1.08 -0.59
N PRO A 55 -5.36 -0.35 -1.63
CA PRO A 55 -6.74 -0.41 -2.09
C PRO A 55 -7.27 -1.83 -2.36
N ASP A 56 -6.46 -2.68 -2.99
CA ASP A 56 -6.77 -4.11 -3.24
C ASP A 56 -7.02 -4.94 -1.96
N ALA A 57 -6.67 -4.41 -0.78
CA ALA A 57 -6.81 -5.05 0.53
C ALA A 57 -7.83 -4.35 1.45
N ILE A 58 -8.56 -3.35 0.94
CA ILE A 58 -9.63 -2.66 1.66
C ILE A 58 -10.95 -3.39 1.39
N GLU A 59 -11.67 -3.72 2.44
CA GLU A 59 -12.98 -4.39 2.35
C GLU A 59 -14.05 -3.66 3.17
N GLU A 60 -15.31 -3.84 2.80
CA GLU A 60 -16.47 -3.40 3.58
C GLU A 60 -16.66 -4.29 4.81
N VAL A 61 -17.01 -3.68 5.95
CA VAL A 61 -17.15 -4.39 7.22
C VAL A 61 -18.60 -4.38 7.70
N GLU A 62 -19.18 -5.57 7.76
CA GLU A 62 -20.47 -5.81 8.41
C GLU A 62 -20.39 -5.46 9.91
N GLY A 63 -21.40 -4.76 10.43
CA GLY A 63 -21.44 -4.27 11.81
C GLY A 63 -20.72 -2.94 12.04
N GLY A 64 -20.15 -2.35 10.99
CA GLY A 64 -19.56 -1.00 11.02
C GLY A 64 -18.37 -0.88 11.98
N LEU A 65 -18.16 0.32 12.55
CA LEU A 65 -17.02 0.59 13.44
C LEU A 65 -17.00 -0.29 14.70
N ALA A 66 -18.15 -0.81 15.15
CA ALA A 66 -18.22 -1.67 16.33
C ALA A 66 -17.54 -3.04 16.13
N ALA A 67 -17.38 -3.47 14.87
CA ALA A 67 -16.74 -4.74 14.50
C ALA A 67 -15.21 -4.62 14.30
N LEU A 68 -14.64 -3.44 14.58
CA LEU A 68 -13.23 -3.13 14.33
C LEU A 68 -12.41 -3.06 15.62
N THR A 69 -11.14 -3.46 15.52
CA THR A 69 -10.13 -3.16 16.53
C THR A 69 -9.82 -1.66 16.57
N GLU A 70 -9.20 -1.15 17.65
CA GLU A 70 -8.82 0.26 17.72
C GLU A 70 -7.84 0.70 16.60
N PRO A 71 -6.81 -0.10 16.23
CA PRO A 71 -5.99 0.19 15.05
C PRO A 71 -6.78 0.20 13.73
N GLU A 72 -7.73 -0.73 13.55
CA GLU A 72 -8.59 -0.77 12.36
C GLU A 72 -9.47 0.47 12.28
N LYS A 73 -10.08 0.91 13.38
CA LYS A 73 -10.90 2.14 13.40
C LYS A 73 -10.13 3.36 12.91
N ARG A 74 -8.83 3.46 13.24
CA ARG A 74 -7.99 4.57 12.78
C ARG A 74 -7.71 4.53 11.28
N ARG A 75 -7.65 3.35 10.69
CA ARG A 75 -7.43 3.15 9.24
C ARG A 75 -8.73 3.00 8.46
N ALA A 76 -9.88 3.03 9.15
CA ALA A 76 -11.18 2.85 8.55
C ALA A 76 -11.70 4.15 7.91
N ARG A 77 -12.40 4.00 6.80
CA ARG A 77 -13.11 5.07 6.13
C ARG A 77 -14.61 4.85 6.26
N VAL A 78 -15.30 5.89 6.69
CA VAL A 78 -16.76 5.92 6.83
C VAL A 78 -17.32 6.80 5.73
N ALA A 79 -18.15 6.24 4.88
CA ALA A 79 -18.81 6.95 3.78
C ALA A 79 -20.28 6.58 3.72
N LYS A 80 -21.09 7.35 2.99
CA LYS A 80 -22.47 6.96 2.67
C LYS A 80 -22.53 6.42 1.25
N ASN A 81 -23.18 5.27 1.06
CA ASN A 81 -23.48 4.77 -0.28
C ASN A 81 -24.61 5.56 -0.94
N GLU A 82 -24.96 5.21 -2.18
CA GLU A 82 -26.02 5.87 -2.96
C GLU A 82 -27.39 5.87 -2.26
N SER A 83 -27.64 4.88 -1.39
CA SER A 83 -28.85 4.75 -0.59
C SER A 83 -28.80 5.55 0.73
N GLY A 84 -27.71 6.30 0.98
CA GLY A 84 -27.51 7.08 2.20
C GLY A 84 -27.12 6.24 3.43
N VAL A 85 -26.89 4.94 3.26
CA VAL A 85 -26.48 4.03 4.33
C VAL A 85 -24.99 4.21 4.59
N GLU A 86 -24.61 4.26 5.86
CA GLU A 86 -23.21 4.33 6.28
C GLU A 86 -22.51 3.00 5.97
N VAL A 87 -21.40 3.10 5.25
CA VAL A 87 -20.53 1.99 4.85
C VAL A 87 -19.16 2.25 5.46
N VAL A 88 -18.66 1.25 6.18
CA VAL A 88 -17.33 1.27 6.79
C VAL A 88 -16.42 0.36 5.97
N THR A 89 -15.30 0.92 5.50
CA THR A 89 -14.28 0.18 4.75
C THR A 89 -12.94 0.27 5.46
N VAL A 90 -12.18 -0.82 5.49
CA VAL A 90 -10.88 -0.86 6.17
C VAL A 90 -9.99 -1.96 5.61
N CYS A 91 -8.68 -1.79 5.69
CA CYS A 91 -7.74 -2.90 5.56
C CYS A 91 -7.60 -3.62 6.91
N ARG A 92 -8.15 -4.83 7.05
CA ARG A 92 -8.08 -5.60 8.31
C ARG A 92 -6.65 -5.80 8.78
N ASP A 93 -6.45 -5.93 10.09
CA ASP A 93 -5.12 -6.07 10.70
C ASP A 93 -4.29 -7.17 10.03
N VAL A 94 -4.88 -8.33 9.71
CA VAL A 94 -4.18 -9.45 9.04
C VAL A 94 -3.64 -9.09 7.64
N ASN A 95 -4.35 -8.24 6.89
CA ASN A 95 -3.91 -7.82 5.56
C ASN A 95 -2.91 -6.68 5.68
N PHE A 96 -3.12 -5.77 6.62
CA PHE A 96 -2.19 -4.69 6.89
C PHE A 96 -0.82 -5.21 7.35
N GLU A 97 -0.78 -6.25 8.17
CA GLU A 97 0.48 -6.93 8.53
C GLU A 97 1.23 -7.47 7.31
N LYS A 98 0.51 -8.00 6.31
CA LYS A 98 1.12 -8.45 5.04
C LYS A 98 1.65 -7.26 4.24
N GLU A 99 0.90 -6.17 4.16
CA GLU A 99 1.33 -4.93 3.51
C GLU A 99 2.61 -4.37 4.14
N MET A 100 2.71 -4.37 5.48
CA MET A 100 3.90 -3.90 6.18
C MET A 100 5.10 -4.82 6.00
N LYS A 101 4.89 -6.15 5.96
CA LYS A 101 5.94 -7.12 5.60
C LYS A 101 6.44 -6.89 4.17
N TYR A 102 5.52 -6.72 3.22
CA TYR A 102 5.88 -6.45 1.82
C TYR A 102 6.59 -5.09 1.66
N LEU A 103 6.19 -4.06 2.41
CA LEU A 103 6.92 -2.80 2.47
C LEU A 103 8.34 -3.00 2.98
N LYS A 104 8.52 -3.78 4.05
CA LYS A 104 9.85 -4.11 4.58
C LYS A 104 10.70 -4.85 3.54
N GLU A 105 10.15 -5.81 2.81
CA GLU A 105 10.88 -6.52 1.75
C GLU A 105 11.40 -5.57 0.67
N LYS A 106 10.60 -4.57 0.26
CA LYS A 106 11.05 -3.54 -0.70
C LYS A 106 12.19 -2.68 -0.17
N ILE A 107 12.20 -2.41 1.14
CA ILE A 107 13.28 -1.66 1.79
C ILE A 107 14.54 -2.53 1.89
N ASP A 108 14.40 -3.78 2.35
CA ASP A 108 15.50 -4.73 2.48
C ASP A 108 16.14 -5.05 1.11
N ALA A 109 15.36 -5.01 0.02
CA ALA A 109 15.86 -5.11 -1.36
C ALA A 109 16.67 -3.89 -1.83
N GLY A 110 16.78 -2.83 -1.03
CA GLY A 110 17.64 -1.68 -1.30
C GLY A 110 16.92 -0.41 -1.73
N SER A 111 15.63 -0.23 -1.40
CA SER A 111 14.96 1.07 -1.57
C SER A 111 15.40 2.06 -0.49
N GLN A 112 15.58 3.34 -0.84
CA GLN A 112 16.10 4.36 0.09
C GLN A 112 15.03 5.25 0.70
N CYS A 113 13.81 5.30 0.12
CA CYS A 113 12.73 6.08 0.69
C CYS A 113 11.35 5.49 0.42
N VAL A 114 10.40 5.86 1.26
CA VAL A 114 8.98 5.53 1.12
C VAL A 114 8.21 6.80 0.82
N ILE A 115 7.37 6.77 -0.21
CA ILE A 115 6.38 7.81 -0.51
C ILE A 115 5.02 7.22 -0.16
N THR A 116 4.29 7.86 0.76
CA THR A 116 2.99 7.36 1.18
C THR A 116 1.89 7.71 0.18
N GLN A 117 0.86 6.87 0.08
CA GLN A 117 -0.43 7.29 -0.46
C GLN A 117 -1.01 8.44 0.38
N MET A 118 -1.86 9.27 -0.21
CA MET A 118 -2.57 10.35 0.48
C MET A 118 -3.51 9.80 1.57
N PHE A 119 -3.51 10.48 2.72
CA PHE A 119 -4.41 10.29 3.86
C PHE A 119 -4.72 11.67 4.46
N LEU A 120 -5.81 11.78 5.23
CA LEU A 120 -6.28 13.05 5.80
C LEU A 120 -6.13 13.16 7.33
N ASP A 121 -5.89 12.04 8.02
CA ASP A 121 -5.73 11.98 9.47
C ASP A 121 -4.24 11.86 9.84
N ALA A 122 -3.76 12.75 10.71
CA ALA A 122 -2.38 12.73 11.18
C ALA A 122 -2.07 11.53 12.10
N GLU A 123 -3.05 11.00 12.84
CA GLU A 123 -2.85 9.84 13.71
C GLU A 123 -2.55 8.58 12.90
N VAL A 124 -3.14 8.45 11.70
CA VAL A 124 -2.81 7.38 10.74
C VAL A 124 -1.34 7.41 10.36
N TYR A 125 -0.80 8.61 10.10
CA TYR A 125 0.62 8.77 9.82
C TYR A 125 1.50 8.40 11.01
N LEU A 126 1.14 8.87 12.21
CA LEU A 126 1.92 8.61 13.41
C LEU A 126 1.99 7.11 13.72
N ASP A 127 0.89 6.38 13.55
CA ASP A 127 0.86 4.94 13.72
C ASP A 127 1.66 4.20 12.65
N PHE A 128 1.54 4.60 11.38
CA PHE A 128 2.36 4.03 10.30
C PHE A 128 3.86 4.21 10.59
N VAL A 129 4.29 5.39 11.02
CA VAL A 129 5.69 5.66 11.38
C VAL A 129 6.14 4.83 12.59
N LYS A 130 5.29 4.62 13.60
CA LYS A 130 5.61 3.75 14.74
C LYS A 130 5.87 2.31 14.30
N ILE A 131 5.13 1.82 13.31
CA ILE A 131 5.31 0.45 12.78
C ILE A 131 6.55 0.35 11.89
N CYS A 132 6.90 1.42 11.17
CA CYS A 132 8.10 1.46 10.33
C CYS A 132 9.44 1.55 11.10
N ARG A 133 9.41 2.00 12.36
CA ARG A 133 10.60 2.17 13.22
C ARG A 133 10.91 0.90 13.99
#